data_AF-A0A0T6UQK5-F1
#
_entry.id   AF-A0A0T6UQK5-F1
#
_cell.length_a   1.000
_cell.length_b   1.000
_cell.length_c   1.000
_cell.angle_alpha   90.00
_cell.angle_beta   90.00
_cell.angle_gamma   90.00
#
_symmetry.space_group_name_H-M   'P 1'
#
loop_
_entity.id
_entity.type
_entity.pdbx_description
1 polymer ?
#
loop_
_entity_poly.entity_id
_entity_poly.type
_entity_poly.pdbx_seq_one_letter_code
_entity_poly.pdbx_strand_id
1 'polypeptide(L)' 'MNFLACEGDWLIGADGSPTCTGALVSLTVEEMQSLYGSALSWEDVQQLQGEAIILFATVFGFLVLKKVLKQ' A
#
# COMPACT_ATOMS: atom_id res chain seq x y z
N MET A 1 -15.84 10.39 -2.27
CA MET A 1 -15.90 8.94 -2.02
C MET A 1 -15.55 8.75 -0.55
N ASN A 2 -16.33 7.97 0.20
CA ASN A 2 -16.10 7.77 1.64
C ASN A 2 -15.39 6.43 1.88
N PHE A 3 -14.58 6.37 2.93
CA PHE A 3 -13.91 5.16 3.40
C PHE A 3 -14.68 4.54 4.56
N LEU A 4 -14.71 3.22 4.63
CA LEU A 4 -15.22 2.50 5.79
C LEU A 4 -14.05 2.16 6.70
N ALA A 5 -14.10 2.62 7.94
CA ALA A 5 -13.20 2.21 9.00
C ALA A 5 -13.98 1.45 10.09
N CYS A 6 -13.25 0.68 10.89
CA CYS A 6 -13.79 -0.09 12.00
C CYS A 6 -13.21 0.47 13.29
N GLU A 7 -14.04 0.76 14.28
CA GLU A 7 -13.59 1.16 15.64
C GLU A 7 -13.07 -0.04 16.47
N GLY A 8 -12.61 -1.09 15.79
CA GLY A 8 -12.14 -2.35 16.36
C GLY A 8 -11.35 -3.13 15.30
N ASP A 9 -11.32 -4.45 15.41
CA ASP A 9 -10.57 -5.29 14.49
C ASP A 9 -11.40 -5.68 13.27
N TRP A 10 -10.74 -5.74 12.11
CA TRP A 10 -11.29 -6.35 10.91
C TRP A 10 -11.09 -7.86 10.98
N LEU A 11 -12.18 -8.60 11.04
CA LEU A 11 -12.21 -10.05 10.96
C LEU A 11 -12.65 -10.50 9.57
N ILE A 12 -12.34 -11.74 9.24
CA ILE A 12 -12.84 -12.39 8.03
C ILE A 12 -14.02 -13.28 8.45
N GLY A 13 -15.21 -12.96 7.93
CA GLY A 13 -16.42 -13.73 8.13
C GLY A 13 -16.32 -15.13 7.52
N ALA A 14 -17.23 -16.02 7.92
CA ALA A 14 -17.26 -17.41 7.40
C ALA A 14 -17.47 -17.49 5.87
N ASP A 15 -17.96 -16.41 5.26
CA ASP A 15 -18.16 -16.22 3.83
C ASP A 15 -16.98 -15.51 3.13
N GLY A 16 -15.90 -15.20 3.86
CA GLY A 16 -14.74 -14.47 3.35
C GLY A 16 -14.93 -12.95 3.31
N SER A 17 -16.05 -12.42 3.79
CA SER A 17 -16.31 -10.98 3.81
C SER A 17 -15.61 -10.29 4.99
N PRO A 18 -15.11 -9.05 4.82
CA PRO A 18 -14.55 -8.30 5.94
C PRO A 18 -15.68 -7.88 6.91
N THR A 19 -15.61 -8.37 8.14
CA THR A 19 -16.56 -8.06 9.22
C THR A 19 -15.86 -7.23 10.28
N CYS A 20 -16.44 -6.09 10.66
CA CYS A 20 -15.94 -5.25 11.74
C CYS A 20 -16.45 -5.78 13.10
N THR A 21 -15.58 -5.93 14.11
CA THR A 21 -16.00 -6.34 15.46
C THR A 21 -16.76 -5.24 16.22
N GLY A 22 -16.56 -3.97 15.82
CA GLY A 22 -17.14 -2.79 16.43
C GLY A 22 -18.13 -2.06 15.51
N ALA A 23 -18.21 -0.74 15.67
CA ALA A 23 -19.02 0.11 14.80
C ALA A 23 -18.31 0.38 13.47
N LEU A 24 -19.05 0.26 12.37
CA LEU A 24 -18.62 0.75 11.06
C LEU A 24 -18.77 2.27 11.02
N VAL A 25 -17.66 2.96 10.81
CA VAL A 25 -17.62 4.41 10.67
C VAL A 25 -17.28 4.78 9.23
N SER A 26 -18.03 5.73 8.68
CA SER A 26 -17.78 6.28 7.35
C SER A 26 -16.94 7.54 7.51
N LEU A 27 -15.71 7.51 7.02
CA LEU A 27 -14.79 8.64 7.03
C LEU A 27 -14.72 9.30 5.66
N THR A 28 -14.69 10.62 5.61
CA THR A 28 -14.33 11.33 4.37
C THR A 28 -12.83 11.24 4.10
N VAL A 29 -12.39 11.66 2.91
CA VAL A 29 -10.95 11.70 2.55
C VAL A 29 -10.18 12.60 3.52
N GLU A 30 -10.78 13.74 3.89
CA GLU A 30 -10.19 14.74 4.78
C GLU A 30 -10.05 14.19 6.21
N GLU A 31 -11.03 13.43 6.68
CA GLU A 31 -11.00 12.76 7.99
C GLU A 31 -9.99 11.60 8.03
N MET A 32 -9.85 10.87 6.92
CA MET A 32 -8.88 9.79 6.81
C MET A 32 -7.44 10.35 6.80
N GLN A 33 -7.21 11.45 6.08
CA GLN A 33 -5.92 12.15 6.06
C GLN A 33 -5.57 12.81 7.40
N SER A 34 -6.57 13.25 8.18
CA SER A 34 -6.31 13.80 9.52
C SER A 34 -6.01 12.71 10.56
N LEU A 35 -6.63 11.54 10.44
CA LEU A 35 -6.41 10.40 11.34
C LEU A 35 -5.09 9.66 11.09
N TYR A 36 -4.71 9.49 9.82
CA TYR A 36 -3.53 8.71 9.42
C TYR A 36 -2.36 9.57 8.92
N GLY A 37 -2.52 10.91 8.89
CA GLY A 37 -1.53 11.83 8.34
C GLY A 37 -1.44 11.77 6.81
N SER A 38 -0.58 12.60 6.21
CA SER A 38 -0.18 12.39 4.81
C SER A 38 0.43 11.00 4.68
N ALA A 39 -0.13 10.20 3.77
CA ALA A 39 0.01 8.74 3.68
C ALA A 39 1.43 8.15 3.71
N LEU A 40 2.49 8.94 3.60
CA LEU A 40 3.90 8.58 3.81
C LEU A 40 4.64 9.83 4.31
N SER A 41 5.55 9.70 5.29
CA SER A 41 6.49 10.78 5.58
C SER A 41 7.50 10.92 4.42
N TRP A 42 8.14 12.09 4.29
CA TRP A 42 9.17 12.28 3.25
C TRP A 42 10.34 11.30 3.40
N GLU A 43 10.63 10.86 4.63
CA GLU A 43 11.62 9.83 4.93
C GLU A 43 11.18 8.46 4.40
N ASP A 44 9.91 8.08 4.60
CA ASP A 44 9.36 6.84 4.05
C ASP A 44 9.37 6.85 2.52
N VAL A 45 9.03 7.99 1.90
CA VAL A 45 9.09 8.15 0.43
C VAL A 45 10.51 7.92 -0.09
N GLN A 46 11.53 8.45 0.59
CA GLN A 46 12.93 8.24 0.20
C GLN A 46 13.34 6.78 0.31
N GLN A 47 12.90 6.09 1.36
CA GLN A 47 13.18 4.66 1.54
C GLN A 47 12.51 3.81 0.44
N LEU A 48 11.21 4.03 0.18
CA LEU A 48 10.49 3.32 -0.88
C LEU A 48 11.08 3.60 -2.27
N GLN A 49 11.52 4.84 -2.52
CA GLN A 49 12.16 5.20 -3.78
C GLN A 49 13.46 4.42 -4.00
N GLY A 50 14.29 4.27 -2.95
CA GLY A 50 15.52 3.50 -3.03
C GLY A 50 15.27 2.03 -3.39
N GLU A 51 14.33 1.39 -2.70
CA GLU A 51 13.97 -0.02 -2.96
C GLU A 51 13.35 -0.21 -4.35
N ALA A 52 12.48 0.71 -4.79
CA ALA A 52 11.89 0.67 -6.12
C ALA A 52 12.93 0.80 -7.24
N ILE A 53 13.93 1.67 -7.06
CA ILE A 53 15.03 1.83 -8.03
C ILE A 53 15.89 0.56 -8.10
N ILE A 54 16.16 -0.09 -6.97
CA ILE A 54 16.93 -1.34 -6.94
C ILE A 54 16.19 -2.46 -7.69
N LEU A 55 14.88 -2.61 -7.45
CA LEU A 55 14.05 -3.58 -8.18
C LEU A 55 14.03 -3.29 -9.68
N PHE A 56 13.84 -2.02 -10.05
CA PHE A 56 13.89 -1.60 -11.45
C PHE A 56 15.24 -1.93 -12.10
N ALA A 57 16.35 -1.55 -11.46
CA ALA A 57 17.69 -1.79 -11.96
C ALA A 57 18.00 -3.28 -12.10
N THR A 58 17.50 -4.12 -11.19
CA THR A 58 17.70 -5.57 -11.22
C THR A 58 16.97 -6.21 -12.40
N VAL A 59 15.68 -5.90 -12.56
CA VAL A 59 14.87 -6.44 -13.67
C VAL A 59 15.40 -5.92 -15.00
N PHE A 60 15.63 -4.61 -15.11
CA PHE A 60 16.10 -4.01 -16.35
C PHE A 60 17.52 -4.47 -16.69
N GLY A 61 18.42 -4.55 -15.70
CA GLY A 61 19.76 -5.08 -15.86
C GLY A 61 19.76 -6.51 -16.38
N PHE A 62 18.91 -7.38 -15.81
CA PHE A 62 18.72 -8.74 -16.32
C PHE A 62 18.24 -8.76 -17.78
N LEU A 63 17.25 -7.93 -18.14
CA LEU A 63 16.75 -7.85 -19.51
C LEU A 63 17.81 -7.34 -20.50
N VAL A 64 18.63 -6.37 -20.10
CA VAL A 64 19.75 -5.88 -20.90
C VAL A 64 20.80 -6.97 -21.08
N LEU A 65 21.18 -7.67 -20.01
CA LEU A 65 22.11 -8.80 -20.08
C LEU A 65 21.58 -9.89 -21.00
N LYS A 66 20.30 -10.28 -20.88
CA LYS A 66 19.66 -11.25 -21.77
C LYS A 66 19.79 -10.81 -23.24
N LYS A 67 19.48 -9.54 -23.53
CA LYS A 67 19.57 -8.97 -24.89
C LYS A 67 21.01 -8.94 -25.42
N VAL A 68 21.98 -8.55 -24.59
CA VAL A 68 23.40 -8.47 -24.99
C VAL A 68 23.99 -9.87 -25.19
N LEU A 69 23.61 -10.83 -24.35
CA LEU A 69 24.04 -12.22 -24.43
C LEU A 69 23.31 -13.04 -25.52
N LYS A 70 22.40 -12.42 -26.29
CA LYS A 70 21.61 -13.05 -27.37
C LYS A 70 20.90 -14.35 -26.93
N GLN A 71 20.44 -14.42 -25.69
CA GLN A 71 19.50 -15.47 -25.23
C GLN A 71 18.04 -15.04 -25.38
#